data_AF-A0A928XT95-F1
#
_entry.id   AF-A0A928XT95-F1
#
_cell.length_a   1.000
_cell.length_b   1.000
_cell.length_c   1.000
_cell.angle_alpha   90.00
_cell.angle_beta   90.00
_cell.angle_gamma   90.00
#
_symmetry.space_group_name_H-M   'P 1'
#
loop_
_entity.id
_entity.type
_entity.pdbx_description
1 polymer ?
#
loop_
_entity_poly.entity_id
_entity_poly.type
_entity_poly.pdbx_seq_one_letter_code
_entity_poly.pdbx_strand_id
1 'polypeptide(L)'
;MSDEKHKLGKDVYIALAAVGWADGNLDSEEADAIVRTAMDEGLGLAEVEEIEKATKFPVELGEIDRRGMSKEDKLFVYAVASWMTWLDGDVSEAEVAALAKLGDALKIPEKPREHADAIMREVAHQSEDIRPMRYDLGALRRIIHERLEGARAARGGEQQSEG
;
A
#
# COMPACT_ATOMS: atom_id res chain seq x y z
N MET A 1 -13.85 -21.31 -11.19
CA MET A 1 -12.96 -20.26 -11.71
C MET A 1 -12.13 -19.86 -10.51
N SER A 2 -10.88 -20.30 -10.47
CA SER A 2 -10.04 -20.26 -9.27
C SER A 2 -9.85 -18.81 -8.83
N ASP A 3 -10.17 -18.52 -7.57
CA ASP A 3 -9.70 -17.33 -6.85
C ASP A 3 -8.17 -17.31 -6.89
N GLU A 4 -7.60 -16.79 -7.96
CA GLU A 4 -6.22 -16.33 -7.95
C GLU A 4 -6.23 -15.09 -7.05
N LYS A 5 -6.15 -15.33 -5.73
CA LYS A 5 -5.79 -14.31 -4.75
C LYS A 5 -4.58 -13.59 -5.34
N HIS A 6 -4.77 -12.33 -5.75
CA HIS A 6 -3.71 -11.48 -6.25
C HIS A 6 -2.75 -11.21 -5.09
N LYS A 7 -1.84 -12.16 -4.84
CA LYS A 7 -0.85 -12.10 -3.78
C LYS A 7 0.02 -10.86 -3.96
N LEU A 8 0.25 -10.14 -2.88
CA LEU A 8 1.18 -9.02 -2.86
C LEU A 8 2.61 -9.56 -2.99
N GLY A 9 3.40 -9.01 -3.92
CA GLY A 9 4.82 -9.35 -4.01
C GLY A 9 5.63 -8.72 -2.88
N LYS A 10 6.82 -9.26 -2.59
CA LYS A 10 7.71 -8.75 -1.53
C LYS A 10 8.00 -7.25 -1.63
N ASP A 11 8.09 -6.72 -2.85
CA ASP A 11 8.42 -5.31 -3.08
C ASP A 11 7.38 -4.37 -2.48
N VAL A 12 6.12 -4.81 -2.33
CA VAL A 12 5.07 -4.07 -1.64
C VAL A 12 5.44 -3.89 -0.17
N TYR A 13 5.81 -4.97 0.52
CA TYR A 13 6.15 -4.95 1.94
C TYR A 13 7.48 -4.22 2.20
N ILE A 14 8.46 -4.34 1.30
CA ILE A 14 9.71 -3.57 1.37
C ILE A 14 9.40 -2.07 1.24
N ALA A 15 8.47 -1.69 0.36
CA ALA A 15 8.03 -0.31 0.27
C ALA A 15 7.30 0.16 1.54
N LEU A 16 6.54 -0.70 2.22
CA LEU A 16 5.94 -0.36 3.53
C LEU A 16 7.01 -0.12 4.59
N ALA A 17 8.03 -0.97 4.65
CA ALA A 17 9.15 -0.78 5.56
C ALA A 17 9.89 0.55 5.28
N ALA A 18 10.11 0.89 4.00
CA ALA A 18 10.72 2.16 3.60
C ALA A 18 9.89 3.39 4.04
N VAL A 19 8.57 3.26 4.11
CA VAL A 19 7.67 4.31 4.62
C VAL A 19 7.81 4.44 6.13
N GLY A 20 7.78 3.35 6.88
CA GLY A 20 7.99 3.40 8.33
C GLY A 20 9.39 3.89 8.70
N TRP A 21 10.39 3.76 7.82
CA TRP A 21 11.71 4.37 8.02
C TRP A 21 11.78 5.85 7.64
N ALA A 22 10.75 6.43 7.02
CA ALA A 22 10.85 7.76 6.41
C ALA A 22 10.99 8.90 7.42
N ASP A 23 10.52 8.71 8.65
CA ASP A 23 10.70 9.62 9.79
C ASP A 23 11.99 9.30 10.59
N GLY A 24 12.70 8.23 10.21
CA GLY A 24 13.91 7.74 10.85
C GLY A 24 13.68 6.65 11.91
N ASN A 25 12.44 6.20 12.14
CA ASN A 25 12.12 5.20 13.15
C ASN A 25 10.94 4.29 12.75
N LEU A 26 11.25 3.04 12.38
CA LEU A 26 10.27 1.97 12.31
C LEU A 26 10.24 1.22 13.65
N ASP A 27 9.11 1.23 14.35
CA ASP A 27 9.01 0.52 15.63
C ASP A 27 8.82 -1.00 15.46
N SER A 28 9.04 -1.74 16.55
CA SER A 28 8.98 -3.20 16.52
C SER A 28 7.57 -3.75 16.24
N GLU A 29 6.52 -3.05 16.66
CA GLU A 29 5.14 -3.48 16.43
C GLU A 29 4.76 -3.30 14.95
N GLU A 30 5.17 -2.20 14.32
CA GLU A 30 5.00 -1.97 12.88
C GLU A 30 5.81 -2.97 12.04
N ALA A 31 7.08 -3.19 12.41
CA ALA A 31 7.94 -4.18 11.77
C ALA A 31 7.32 -5.59 11.83
N ASP A 32 6.83 -6.00 13.00
CA ASP A 32 6.16 -7.29 13.20
C ASP A 32 4.85 -7.38 12.40
N ALA A 33 4.07 -6.30 12.33
CA ALA A 33 2.85 -6.26 11.54
C ALA A 33 3.13 -6.46 10.04
N ILE A 34 4.17 -5.81 9.49
CA ILE A 34 4.57 -5.96 8.08
C ILE A 34 4.98 -7.41 7.78
N VAL A 35 5.87 -7.99 8.60
CA VAL A 35 6.37 -9.36 8.42
C VAL A 35 5.24 -10.38 8.57
N ARG A 36 4.43 -10.25 9.62
CA ARG A 36 3.29 -11.14 9.86
C ARG A 36 2.31 -11.14 8.70
N THR A 37 1.99 -9.96 8.17
CA THR A 37 1.09 -9.86 7.01
C THR A 37 1.68 -10.57 5.79
N ALA A 38 2.98 -10.42 5.53
CA ALA A 38 3.63 -11.12 4.43
C ALA A 38 3.55 -12.65 4.58
N MET A 39 3.69 -13.15 5.81
CA MET A 39 3.53 -14.58 6.10
C MET A 39 2.08 -15.04 5.91
N ASP A 40 1.10 -14.26 6.36
CA ASP A 40 -0.34 -14.56 6.25
C ASP A 40 -0.81 -14.58 4.78
N GLU A 41 -0.20 -13.78 3.90
CA GLU A 41 -0.42 -13.80 2.44
C GLU A 41 0.30 -14.98 1.74
N GLY A 42 1.11 -15.73 2.47
CA GLY A 42 1.79 -16.93 2.00
C GLY A 42 2.91 -16.64 1.02
N LEU A 43 3.72 -15.61 1.30
CA LEU A 43 5.00 -15.36 0.62
C LEU A 43 6.02 -16.46 1.00
N GLY A 44 6.98 -16.71 0.12
CA GLY A 44 8.04 -17.70 0.37
C GLY A 44 8.99 -17.24 1.48
N LEU A 45 9.62 -18.19 2.18
CA LEU A 45 10.55 -17.88 3.28
C LEU A 45 11.68 -16.93 2.86
N ALA A 46 12.24 -17.09 1.65
CA ALA A 46 13.28 -16.20 1.15
C ALA A 46 12.78 -14.76 0.95
N GLU A 47 11.53 -14.59 0.55
CA GLU A 47 10.91 -13.27 0.40
C GLU A 47 10.63 -12.63 1.76
N VAL A 48 10.12 -13.42 2.71
CA VAL A 48 9.90 -12.99 4.10
C VAL A 48 11.20 -12.56 4.76
N GLU A 49 12.32 -13.27 4.54
CA GLU A 49 13.64 -12.88 5.04
C GLU A 49 14.12 -11.54 4.47
N GLU A 50 13.81 -11.22 3.21
CA GLU A 50 14.13 -9.92 2.63
C GLU A 50 13.27 -8.80 3.24
N ILE A 51 12.00 -9.07 3.51
CA ILE A 51 11.09 -8.14 4.19
C ILE A 51 11.58 -7.89 5.63
N GLU A 52 11.94 -8.94 6.37
CA GLU A 52 12.49 -8.82 7.73
C GLU A 52 13.81 -8.04 7.77
N LYS A 53 14.64 -8.14 6.73
CA LYS A 53 15.82 -7.27 6.59
C LYS A 53 15.42 -5.82 6.37
N ALA A 54 14.45 -5.57 5.50
CA ALA A 54 13.95 -4.22 5.25
C ALA A 54 13.30 -3.58 6.49
N THR A 55 12.72 -4.36 7.41
CA THR A 55 12.20 -3.84 8.67
C THR A 55 13.27 -3.64 9.75
N LYS A 56 14.48 -4.18 9.57
CA LYS A 56 15.60 -4.01 10.53
C LYS A 56 16.62 -2.96 10.13
N PHE A 57 16.68 -2.64 8.85
CA PHE A 57 17.64 -1.68 8.29
C PHE A 57 16.89 -0.60 7.52
N PRO A 58 17.25 0.69 7.69
CA PRO A 58 16.62 1.78 6.96
C PRO A 58 16.63 1.53 5.46
N VAL A 59 15.45 1.66 4.84
CA VAL A 59 15.28 1.59 3.38
C VAL A 59 14.88 2.97 2.89
N GLU A 60 15.65 3.53 1.96
CA GLU A 60 15.30 4.82 1.39
C GLU A 60 14.15 4.68 0.39
N LEU A 61 13.18 5.61 0.44
CA LEU A 61 12.07 5.67 -0.51
C LEU A 61 12.52 5.73 -1.98
N GLY A 62 13.72 6.27 -2.25
CA GLY A 62 14.31 6.33 -3.59
C GLY A 62 14.81 4.99 -4.13
N GLU A 63 15.02 4.00 -3.26
CA GLU A 63 15.55 2.67 -3.60
C GLU A 63 14.46 1.63 -3.86
N ILE A 64 13.18 1.99 -3.73
CA ILE A 64 12.05 1.09 -3.99
C ILE A 64 12.10 0.58 -5.43
N ASP A 65 12.30 -0.73 -5.61
CA ASP A 65 12.21 -1.36 -6.93
C ASP A 65 10.75 -1.51 -7.36
N ARG A 66 10.36 -0.68 -8.32
CA ARG A 66 9.01 -0.60 -8.86
C ARG A 66 8.82 -1.37 -10.17
N ARG A 67 9.82 -2.09 -10.66
CA ARG A 67 9.78 -2.85 -11.93
C ARG A 67 8.81 -4.01 -11.87
N GLY A 68 8.67 -4.66 -10.71
CA GLY A 68 7.70 -5.74 -10.47
C GLY A 68 6.28 -5.25 -10.20
N MET A 69 6.07 -3.96 -9.94
CA MET A 69 4.79 -3.43 -9.46
C MET A 69 3.87 -3.00 -10.61
N SER A 70 2.66 -3.55 -10.65
CA SER A 70 1.56 -3.03 -11.47
C SER A 70 1.09 -1.64 -11.00
N LYS A 71 0.19 -1.01 -11.76
CA LYS A 71 -0.44 0.26 -11.33
C LYS A 71 -1.27 0.08 -10.05
N GLU A 72 -1.88 -1.09 -9.91
CA GLU A 72 -2.66 -1.45 -8.73
C GLU A 72 -1.75 -1.62 -7.52
N ASP A 73 -0.62 -2.31 -7.67
CA ASP A 73 0.36 -2.48 -6.58
C ASP A 73 0.90 -1.14 -6.09
N LYS A 74 1.22 -0.23 -7.01
CA LYS A 74 1.69 1.13 -6.68
C LYS A 74 0.63 1.90 -5.88
N LEU A 75 -0.62 1.88 -6.34
CA LEU A 75 -1.72 2.55 -5.64
C LEU A 75 -1.99 1.92 -4.27
N PHE A 76 -1.88 0.59 -4.18
CA PHE A 76 -2.02 -0.14 -2.94
C PHE A 76 -0.92 0.25 -1.93
N VAL A 77 0.36 0.23 -2.33
CA VAL A 77 1.48 0.67 -1.47
C VAL A 77 1.24 2.09 -0.96
N TYR A 78 0.85 3.01 -1.85
CA TYR A 78 0.55 4.38 -1.45
C TYR A 78 -0.62 4.47 -0.46
N ALA A 79 -1.70 3.72 -0.68
CA ALA A 79 -2.86 3.71 0.20
C ALA A 79 -2.52 3.17 1.60
N VAL A 80 -1.71 2.11 1.69
CA VAL A 80 -1.26 1.55 2.97
C VAL A 80 -0.34 2.54 3.69
N ALA A 81 0.61 3.16 2.98
CA ALA A 81 1.47 4.19 3.55
C ALA A 81 0.67 5.35 4.14
N SER A 82 -0.35 5.83 3.41
CA SER A 82 -1.29 6.85 3.87
C SER A 82 -2.05 6.40 5.13
N TRP A 83 -2.41 5.12 5.21
CA TRP A 83 -3.04 4.55 6.41
C TRP A 83 -2.09 4.58 7.60
N MET A 84 -0.83 4.13 7.43
CA MET A 84 0.18 4.10 8.50
C MET A 84 0.35 5.51 9.10
N THR A 85 0.49 6.53 8.25
CA THR A 85 0.63 7.94 8.69
C THR A 85 -0.61 8.52 9.36
N TRP A 86 -1.77 7.88 9.23
CA TRP A 86 -3.01 8.36 9.85
C TRP A 86 -3.32 7.65 11.17
N LEU A 87 -2.66 6.52 11.42
CA LEU A 87 -3.07 5.52 12.41
C LEU A 87 -2.94 6.01 13.86
N ASP A 88 -1.93 6.82 14.12
CA ASP A 88 -1.66 7.45 15.42
C ASP A 88 -2.57 8.66 15.69
N GLY A 89 -3.32 9.10 14.67
CA GLY A 89 -4.28 10.20 14.72
C GLY A 89 -3.69 11.59 14.49
N ASP A 90 -2.36 11.72 14.35
CA ASP A 90 -1.65 12.99 14.24
C ASP A 90 -0.67 12.98 13.05
N VAL A 91 -1.17 13.33 11.85
CA VAL A 91 -0.31 13.45 10.66
C VAL A 91 0.59 14.69 10.75
N SER A 92 1.89 14.49 10.85
CA SER A 92 2.91 15.53 10.85
C SER A 92 3.26 16.03 9.43
N GLU A 93 3.86 17.23 9.34
CA GLU A 93 4.37 17.76 8.06
C GLU A 93 5.44 16.83 7.44
N ALA A 94 6.21 16.13 8.28
CA ALA A 94 7.24 15.19 7.83
C ALA A 94 6.62 13.97 7.15
N GLU A 95 5.52 13.43 7.69
CA GLU A 95 4.78 12.31 7.12
C GLU A 95 4.06 12.70 5.83
N VAL A 96 3.47 13.89 5.77
CA VAL A 96 2.91 14.42 4.51
C VAL A 96 4.00 14.52 3.44
N ALA A 97 5.19 15.01 3.79
CA ALA A 97 6.31 15.10 2.87
C ALA A 97 6.84 13.71 2.46
N ALA A 98 6.87 12.74 3.38
CA ALA A 98 7.25 11.36 3.10
C ALA A 98 6.26 10.69 2.13
N LEU A 99 4.95 10.86 2.36
CA LEU A 99 3.91 10.33 1.50
C LEU A 99 3.95 10.96 0.10
N ALA A 100 4.21 12.27 0.01
CA ALA A 100 4.41 12.94 -1.27
C ALA A 100 5.63 12.38 -2.04
N LYS A 101 6.77 12.18 -1.36
CA LYS A 101 7.97 11.57 -1.93
C LYS A 101 7.73 10.13 -2.38
N LEU A 102 6.97 9.35 -1.60
CA LEU A 102 6.58 7.99 -1.97
C LEU A 102 5.75 7.99 -3.26
N GLY A 103 4.75 8.87 -3.35
CA GLY A 103 3.95 9.00 -4.58
C GLY A 103 4.81 9.33 -5.80
N ASP A 104 5.83 10.17 -5.64
CA ASP A 104 6.78 10.54 -6.70
C ASP A 104 7.73 9.40 -7.08
N ALA A 105 8.18 8.61 -6.10
CA ALA A 105 8.99 7.42 -6.29
C ALA A 105 8.21 6.33 -7.06
N LEU A 106 6.94 6.12 -6.68
CA LEU A 106 6.03 5.17 -7.32
C LEU A 106 5.49 5.68 -8.67
N LYS A 107 5.73 6.95 -9.02
CA LYS A 107 5.19 7.62 -10.23
C LYS A 107 3.67 7.62 -10.30
N ILE A 108 3.02 7.89 -9.17
CA ILE A 108 1.57 8.00 -9.07
C ILE A 108 1.20 9.48 -9.23
N PRO A 109 0.35 9.87 -10.19
CA PRO A 109 -0.15 11.24 -10.28
C PRO A 109 -1.00 11.63 -9.06
N GLU A 110 -1.16 12.92 -8.79
CA GLU A 110 -1.87 13.46 -7.62
C GLU A 110 -3.31 12.95 -7.49
N LYS A 111 -4.13 13.05 -8.54
CA LYS A 111 -5.54 12.61 -8.48
C LYS A 111 -5.72 11.12 -8.11
N PRO A 112 -4.95 10.17 -8.67
CA PRO A 112 -4.93 8.79 -8.17
C PRO A 112 -4.52 8.64 -6.69
N ARG A 113 -3.64 9.51 -6.16
CA ARG A 113 -3.29 9.52 -4.72
C ARG A 113 -4.50 9.90 -3.87
N GLU A 114 -5.22 10.96 -4.24
CA GLU A 114 -6.46 11.37 -3.54
C GLU A 114 -7.49 10.24 -3.50
N HIS A 115 -7.63 9.50 -4.61
CA HIS A 115 -8.52 8.34 -4.67
C HIS A 115 -8.06 7.20 -3.74
N ALA A 116 -6.75 6.94 -3.67
CA ALA A 116 -6.18 5.97 -2.74
C ALA A 116 -6.44 6.36 -1.27
N ASP A 117 -6.27 7.64 -0.92
CA ASP A 117 -6.56 8.16 0.42
C ASP A 117 -8.04 8.01 0.79
N ALA A 118 -8.95 8.28 -0.14
CA ALA A 118 -10.39 8.11 0.07
C ALA A 118 -10.78 6.64 0.29
N ILE A 119 -10.14 5.71 -0.43
CA ILE A 119 -10.36 4.26 -0.26
C ILE A 119 -9.83 3.79 1.08
N MET A 120 -8.62 4.22 1.45
CA MET A 120 -8.03 3.91 2.75
C MET A 120 -8.96 4.32 3.88
N ARG A 121 -9.45 5.57 3.87
CA ARG A 121 -10.38 6.07 4.89
C ARG A 121 -11.68 5.26 4.92
N GLU A 122 -12.20 4.86 3.77
CA GLU A 122 -13.40 4.01 3.71
C GLU A 122 -13.17 2.68 4.42
N VAL A 123 -12.04 2.01 4.16
CA VAL A 123 -11.72 0.73 4.81
C VAL A 123 -11.48 0.91 6.31
N ALA A 124 -10.71 1.93 6.70
CA ALA A 124 -10.42 2.22 8.10
C ALA A 124 -11.71 2.43 8.94
N HIS A 125 -12.75 3.03 8.36
CA HIS A 125 -14.04 3.20 9.04
C HIS A 125 -14.95 1.95 9.02
N GLN A 126 -14.67 0.96 8.16
CA GLN A 126 -15.46 -0.28 8.05
C GLN A 126 -14.99 -1.37 9.01
N SER A 127 -13.74 -1.32 9.48
CA SER A 127 -13.20 -2.31 10.40
C SER A 127 -13.87 -2.23 11.79
N GLU A 128 -14.58 -3.29 12.21
CA GLU A 128 -15.19 -3.39 13.54
C GLU A 128 -14.15 -3.52 14.68
N ASP A 129 -12.91 -3.89 14.36
CA ASP A 129 -11.78 -3.95 15.29
C ASP A 129 -11.16 -2.55 15.37
N ILE A 130 -11.55 -1.77 16.39
CA ILE A 130 -11.06 -0.40 16.68
C ILE A 130 -9.56 -0.38 17.07
N ARG A 131 -8.87 -1.51 16.96
CA ARG A 131 -7.43 -1.56 17.18
C ARG A 131 -6.73 -0.99 15.95
N PRO A 132 -6.09 0.19 16.06
CA PRO A 132 -5.50 0.88 14.92
C PRO A 132 -4.54 -0.05 14.15
N MET A 133 -3.84 -0.95 14.84
CA MET A 133 -2.79 -1.82 14.28
C MET A 133 -3.26 -2.98 13.39
N ARG A 134 -4.57 -3.22 13.21
CA ARG A 134 -5.06 -4.26 12.30
C ARG A 134 -5.52 -3.65 10.98
N TYR A 135 -4.54 -3.40 10.11
CA TYR A 135 -4.80 -3.02 8.72
C TYR A 135 -5.62 -4.12 7.99
N ASP A 136 -6.82 -3.79 7.50
CA ASP A 136 -7.55 -4.67 6.58
C ASP A 136 -7.03 -4.48 5.14
N LEU A 137 -5.82 -4.98 4.94
CA LEU A 137 -5.10 -4.90 3.67
C LEU A 137 -5.81 -5.67 2.56
N GLY A 138 -6.53 -6.75 2.91
CA GLY A 138 -7.34 -7.51 1.98
C GLY A 138 -8.51 -6.68 1.43
N ALA A 139 -9.27 -6.02 2.30
CA ALA A 139 -10.35 -5.12 1.90
C ALA A 139 -9.83 -3.94 1.07
N LEU A 140 -8.73 -3.31 1.51
CA LEU A 140 -8.09 -2.21 0.79
C LEU A 140 -7.71 -2.61 -0.64
N ARG A 141 -7.05 -3.76 -0.80
CA ARG A 141 -6.66 -4.25 -2.12
C ARG A 141 -7.86 -4.49 -3.01
N ARG A 142 -8.89 -5.15 -2.48
CA ARG A 142 -10.12 -5.46 -3.20
C ARG A 142 -10.82 -4.19 -3.70
N ILE A 143 -11.00 -3.18 -2.86
CA ILE A 143 -11.68 -1.93 -3.26
C ILE A 143 -10.87 -1.17 -4.30
N ILE A 144 -9.53 -1.12 -4.17
CA ILE A 144 -8.67 -0.52 -5.20
C ILE A 144 -8.84 -1.24 -6.53
N HIS A 145 -8.83 -2.57 -6.54
CA HIS A 145 -9.04 -3.38 -7.74
C HIS A 145 -10.41 -3.09 -8.39
N GLU A 146 -11.50 -3.18 -7.62
CA GLU A 146 -12.87 -2.93 -8.10
C GLU A 146 -13.02 -1.54 -8.73
N ARG A 147 -12.45 -0.50 -8.11
CA ARG A 147 -12.51 0.88 -8.63
C ARG A 147 -11.66 1.06 -9.90
N LEU A 148 -10.50 0.40 -9.99
CA LEU A 148 -9.68 0.43 -11.20
C LEU A 148 -10.38 -0.26 -12.37
N GLU A 149 -11.01 -1.42 -12.13
CA GLU A 149 -11.79 -2.13 -13.15
C GLU A 149 -13.01 -1.32 -13.59
N GLY A 150 -13.75 -0.73 -12.64
CA GLY A 150 -14.86 0.17 -12.96
C GLY A 150 -14.43 1.37 -13.82
N ALA A 151 -13.29 2.00 -13.48
CA ALA A 151 -12.74 3.11 -14.26
C ALA A 151 -12.21 2.69 -15.65
N ARG A 152 -11.77 1.44 -15.83
CA ARG A 152 -11.40 0.89 -17.14
C ARG A 152 -12.66 0.63 -17.98
N ALA A 153 -13.68 0.04 -17.39
CA ALA A 153 -14.95 -0.24 -18.05
C ALA A 153 -15.66 1.04 -18.54
N ALA A 154 -15.71 2.09 -17.72
CA ALA A 154 -16.29 3.38 -18.11
C ALA A 154 -15.60 3.99 -19.34
N ARG A 155 -14.26 3.98 -19.37
CA ARG A 155 -13.46 4.48 -20.51
C ARG A 155 -13.61 3.63 -21.77
N GLY A 156 -13.81 2.31 -21.62
CA GLY A 156 -14.10 1.42 -22.75
C GLY A 156 -15.51 1.57 -23.31
N GLY A 157 -16.49 1.92 -22.46
CA GLY A 157 -17.87 2.19 -22.86
C GLY A 157 -18.06 3.53 -23.60
N GLU A 158 -17.29 4.56 -23.22
CA GLU A 158 -17.29 5.85 -23.94
C GLU A 158 -16.75 5.71 -25.37
N GLN A 159 -15.74 4.86 -25.62
CA GLN A 159 -15.18 4.65 -26.96
C GLN A 159 -16.09 3.87 -27.92
N GLN A 160 -17.09 3.14 -27.43
CA GLN A 160 -18.06 2.42 -28.28
C GLN A 160 -19.32 3.26 -28.62
N SER A 161 -19.46 4.45 -28.04
CA SER A 161 -20.63 5.32 -28.25
C SER A 161 -20.39 6.46 -29.25
N GLU A 162 -19.16 6.60 -29.77
CA GLU A 162 -18.78 7.60 -30.79
C GLU A 162 -18.37 6.96 -32.14
N GLY A 163 -18.82 5.73 -32.42
CA GLY A 163 -18.57 5.00 -33.68
C GLY A 163 -19.80 4.88 -34.58
#